data_AF-A0A6G8BUQ4-F1
#
_entry.id   AF-A0A6G8BUQ4-F1
#
_cell.length_a   1.000
_cell.length_b   1.000
_cell.length_c   1.000
_cell.angle_alpha   90.00
_cell.angle_beta   90.00
_cell.angle_gamma   90.00
#
_symmetry.space_group_name_H-M   'P 1'
#
loop_
_entity.id
_entity.type
_entity.pdbx_description
1 polymer ?
#
loop_
_entity_poly.entity_id
_entity_poly.type
_entity_poly.pdbx_seq_one_letter_code
_entity_poly.pdbx_strand_id
1 'polypeptide(L)'
;MSLQAAPLRLSTASASFEADFAARLHWSADTDAEIEQRVADILADVQKRGDAAVLEYTARFDGLNAENMSALELTQDELKAAFDSLNDAQKHALTAAAKRVRTYHEAQKKANGESWSYRDEDGTLLGQKVTPLDRVGIYVPGGKAAYPSSVLMNAIPAQVAGVQDIIMVVPTPRGEKNALVLAAAYVAGVHRAFTVGGAQAVAALAYGTATIPKVDKITGPGNAYVASAKKRVFGMVGIDMIAGPSEILVLADGSTPPEWVAMDLFSQAEHDELAQSILLSPDAAYIDAVQREIDRLLPEMPRKEIIAKSLTGRGALILTKNMEEACAISNRIAPEHLEVSSRDPHQWEPLLKHAGAIFLGAYTSESLGDYCAGPNHVLPTSGTARFSSPLGVYDFQKRSSLIEVSEAGAQVLGKIAAELAYGEGLQGHARAAEMRLTTK
;
A
#
# COMPACT_ATOMS: atom_id res chain seq x y z
N MET A 1 -8.43 -21.28 30.41
CA MET A 1 -8.61 -19.82 30.57
C MET A 1 -9.49 -19.36 29.42
N SER A 2 -10.54 -18.58 29.68
CA SER A 2 -11.32 -17.97 28.61
C SER A 2 -10.42 -17.03 27.82
N LEU A 3 -10.40 -17.19 26.49
CA LEU A 3 -9.71 -16.27 25.60
C LEU A 3 -10.33 -14.88 25.76
N GLN A 4 -9.52 -13.87 26.08
CA GLN A 4 -9.97 -12.51 26.34
C GLN A 4 -9.16 -11.52 25.50
N ALA A 5 -9.85 -10.56 24.87
CA ALA A 5 -9.24 -9.42 24.23
C ALA A 5 -9.30 -8.23 25.21
N ALA A 6 -8.15 -7.71 25.62
CA ALA A 6 -8.08 -6.60 26.58
C ALA A 6 -7.31 -5.40 26.00
N PRO A 7 -7.92 -4.61 25.09
CA PRO A 7 -7.32 -3.38 24.60
C PRO A 7 -6.96 -2.42 25.74
N LEU A 8 -5.89 -1.64 25.56
CA LEU A 8 -5.48 -0.64 26.55
C LEU A 8 -6.54 0.45 26.66
N ARG A 9 -6.98 0.77 27.88
CA ARG A 9 -7.90 1.87 28.11
C ARG A 9 -7.15 3.14 28.49
N LEU A 10 -7.39 4.21 27.76
CA LEU A 10 -6.76 5.51 27.97
C LEU A 10 -7.83 6.61 28.11
N SER A 11 -7.47 7.69 28.78
CA SER A 11 -8.25 8.93 28.80
C SER A 11 -7.32 10.11 28.59
N THR A 12 -7.69 11.04 27.72
CA THR A 12 -6.91 12.26 27.44
C THR A 12 -6.80 13.19 28.65
N ALA A 13 -7.66 13.01 29.67
CA ALA A 13 -7.57 13.71 30.94
C ALA A 13 -6.54 13.13 31.92
N SER A 14 -5.98 11.94 31.64
CA SER A 14 -4.96 11.32 32.50
C SER A 14 -3.63 12.05 32.39
N ALA A 15 -2.96 12.29 33.53
CA ALA A 15 -1.61 12.85 33.57
C ALA A 15 -0.56 11.96 32.88
N SER A 16 -0.82 10.65 32.76
CA SER A 16 0.06 9.69 32.07
C SER A 16 -0.26 9.51 30.57
N PHE A 17 -1.33 10.14 30.07
CA PHE A 17 -1.86 9.88 28.72
C PHE A 17 -0.78 9.91 27.64
N GLU A 18 0.02 10.98 27.61
CA GLU A 18 1.04 11.16 26.56
C GLU A 18 2.09 10.05 26.56
N ALA A 19 2.53 9.59 27.75
CA ALA A 19 3.50 8.51 27.87
C ALA A 19 2.91 7.16 27.45
N ASP A 20 1.70 6.85 27.94
CA ASP A 20 1.03 5.58 27.64
C ASP A 20 0.60 5.48 26.17
N PHE A 21 0.15 6.60 25.61
CA PHE A 21 -0.20 6.73 24.20
C PHE A 21 1.03 6.55 23.30
N ALA A 22 2.13 7.25 23.59
CA ALA A 22 3.38 7.09 22.85
C ALA A 22 3.91 5.65 22.92
N ALA A 23 3.86 5.03 24.10
CA ALA A 23 4.28 3.64 24.28
C ALA A 23 3.40 2.65 23.50
N ARG A 24 2.10 2.90 23.39
CA ARG A 24 1.17 2.04 22.64
C ARG A 24 1.34 2.16 21.12
N LEU A 25 1.64 3.36 20.62
CA LEU A 25 1.93 3.57 19.20
C LEU A 25 3.32 3.07 18.81
N HIS A 26 4.28 3.15 19.73
CA HIS A 26 5.65 2.73 19.46
C HIS A 26 5.68 1.27 19.01
N TRP A 27 6.19 1.07 17.80
CA TRP A 27 6.59 -0.23 17.30
C TRP A 27 8.11 -0.20 17.17
N SER A 28 8.79 -0.96 18.02
CA SER A 28 10.24 -1.08 17.92
C SER A 28 10.57 -1.99 16.74
N ALA A 29 11.23 -1.43 15.74
CA ALA A 29 11.92 -2.19 14.69
C ALA A 29 13.12 -3.00 15.25
N ASP A 30 13.30 -3.10 16.57
CA ASP A 30 14.43 -3.77 17.23
C ASP A 30 14.57 -5.27 16.89
N THR A 31 13.64 -5.83 16.12
CA THR A 31 13.75 -7.13 15.45
C THR A 31 14.65 -7.13 14.19
N ASP A 32 15.24 -6.00 13.78
CA ASP A 32 15.74 -5.83 12.41
C ASP A 32 17.16 -6.33 12.13
N ALA A 33 18.14 -6.24 13.03
CA ALA A 33 19.54 -6.42 12.59
C ALA A 33 19.82 -7.81 11.96
N GLU A 34 19.26 -8.87 12.54
CA GLU A 34 19.37 -10.21 11.97
C GLU A 34 18.54 -10.41 10.69
N ILE A 35 17.32 -9.86 10.65
CA ILE A 35 16.46 -9.93 9.46
C ILE A 35 17.15 -9.18 8.32
N GLU A 36 17.62 -7.97 8.58
CA GLU A 36 18.37 -7.12 7.68
C GLU A 36 19.60 -7.84 7.12
N GLN A 37 20.40 -8.50 7.97
CA GLN A 37 21.56 -9.27 7.49
C GLN A 37 21.15 -10.46 6.63
N ARG A 38 20.17 -11.27 7.07
CA ARG A 38 19.68 -12.43 6.30
C ARG A 38 19.11 -12.01 4.96
N VAL A 39 18.36 -10.91 4.93
CA VAL A 39 17.82 -10.31 3.71
C VAL A 39 18.98 -9.87 2.82
N ALA A 40 19.97 -9.15 3.34
CA ALA A 40 21.17 -8.77 2.58
C ALA A 40 21.83 -9.96 1.89
N ASP A 41 21.99 -11.06 2.62
CA ASP A 41 22.61 -12.29 2.12
C ASP A 41 21.76 -12.93 1.01
N ILE A 42 20.43 -13.03 1.21
CA ILE A 42 19.50 -13.54 0.19
C ILE A 42 19.55 -12.71 -1.09
N LEU A 43 19.54 -11.38 -0.98
CA LEU A 43 19.61 -10.50 -2.15
C LEU A 43 20.92 -10.65 -2.92
N ALA A 44 22.06 -10.63 -2.21
CA ALA A 44 23.37 -10.78 -2.82
C ALA A 44 23.51 -12.15 -3.52
N ASP A 45 22.92 -13.18 -2.94
CA ASP A 45 22.96 -14.53 -3.46
C ASP A 45 22.09 -14.70 -4.71
N VAL A 46 20.87 -14.15 -4.73
CA VAL A 46 20.02 -14.10 -5.93
C VAL A 46 20.67 -13.28 -7.04
N GLN A 47 21.29 -12.14 -6.71
CA GLN A 47 22.02 -11.34 -7.70
C GLN A 47 23.17 -12.11 -8.35
N LYS A 48 23.84 -12.98 -7.58
CA LYS A 48 24.99 -13.77 -8.05
C LYS A 48 24.59 -15.03 -8.81
N ARG A 49 23.57 -15.76 -8.33
CA ARG A 49 23.22 -17.10 -8.83
C ARG A 49 21.91 -17.17 -9.61
N GLY A 50 21.11 -16.10 -9.64
CA GLY A 50 19.84 -16.05 -10.36
C GLY A 50 18.86 -17.15 -9.94
N ASP A 51 18.23 -17.79 -10.93
CA ASP A 51 17.23 -18.87 -10.79
C ASP A 51 17.61 -19.94 -9.75
N ALA A 52 18.90 -20.33 -9.68
CA ALA A 52 19.34 -21.37 -8.76
C ALA A 52 19.14 -20.99 -7.28
N ALA A 53 19.41 -19.73 -6.92
CA ALA A 53 19.17 -19.25 -5.56
C ALA A 53 17.67 -19.13 -5.28
N VAL A 54 16.88 -18.67 -6.25
CA VAL A 54 15.42 -18.55 -6.09
C VAL A 54 14.79 -19.92 -5.82
N LEU A 55 15.16 -20.95 -6.58
CA LEU A 55 14.69 -22.33 -6.37
C LEU A 55 15.07 -22.86 -4.99
N GLU A 56 16.32 -22.63 -4.55
CA GLU A 56 16.80 -23.06 -3.24
C GLU A 56 16.02 -22.41 -2.09
N TYR A 57 15.81 -21.09 -2.14
CA TYR A 57 15.05 -20.39 -1.11
C TYR A 57 13.55 -20.74 -1.14
N THR A 58 12.99 -21.01 -2.31
CA THR A 58 11.61 -21.50 -2.45
C THR A 58 11.46 -22.87 -1.79
N ALA A 59 12.38 -23.80 -2.05
CA ALA A 59 12.38 -25.11 -1.39
C ALA A 59 12.55 -24.98 0.14
N ARG A 60 13.43 -24.09 0.59
CA ARG A 60 13.72 -23.90 2.02
C ARG A 60 12.57 -23.26 2.80
N PHE A 61 11.96 -22.21 2.27
CA PHE A 61 10.99 -21.40 3.00
C PHE A 61 9.55 -21.78 2.71
N ASP A 62 9.24 -22.16 1.46
CA ASP A 62 7.90 -22.55 1.05
C ASP A 62 7.72 -24.08 1.09
N GLY A 63 8.79 -24.87 1.23
CA GLY A 63 8.70 -26.34 1.21
C GLY A 63 8.28 -26.89 -0.15
N LEU A 64 8.49 -26.11 -1.22
CA LEU A 64 8.13 -26.46 -2.59
C LEU A 64 9.41 -26.72 -3.42
N ASN A 65 9.62 -27.98 -3.80
CA ASN A 65 10.71 -28.36 -4.69
C ASN A 65 10.23 -28.27 -6.14
N ALA A 66 10.98 -27.56 -6.98
CA ALA A 66 10.75 -27.48 -8.42
C ALA A 66 12.05 -27.77 -9.17
N GLU A 67 11.94 -28.48 -10.30
CA GLU A 67 13.11 -28.86 -11.10
C GLU A 67 13.80 -27.66 -11.75
N ASN A 68 13.01 -26.63 -12.11
CA ASN A 68 13.47 -25.40 -12.72
C ASN A 68 12.43 -24.28 -12.52
N MET A 69 12.79 -23.04 -12.85
CA MET A 69 11.90 -21.88 -12.68
C MET A 69 10.63 -21.92 -13.55
N SER A 70 10.64 -22.62 -14.69
CA SER A 70 9.43 -22.74 -15.53
C SER A 70 8.33 -23.57 -14.86
N ALA A 71 8.70 -24.51 -13.98
CA ALA A 71 7.74 -25.26 -13.16
C ALA A 71 7.09 -24.40 -12.05
N LEU A 72 7.64 -23.22 -11.77
CA LEU A 72 7.08 -22.22 -10.86
C LEU A 72 6.33 -21.10 -11.60
N GLU A 73 6.34 -21.09 -12.93
CA GLU A 73 5.55 -20.13 -13.72
C GLU A 73 4.13 -20.66 -13.91
N LEU A 74 3.14 -19.80 -13.65
CA LEU A 74 1.73 -20.07 -13.87
C LEU A 74 1.35 -19.59 -15.27
N THR A 75 0.81 -20.49 -16.07
CA THR A 75 0.36 -20.19 -17.43
C THR A 75 -0.96 -19.43 -17.43
N GLN A 76 -1.23 -18.66 -18.49
CA GLN A 76 -2.52 -17.98 -18.65
C GLN A 76 -3.70 -18.96 -18.67
N ASP A 77 -3.51 -20.16 -19.21
CA ASP A 77 -4.52 -21.22 -19.20
C ASP A 77 -4.80 -21.74 -17.79
N GLU A 78 -3.80 -21.89 -16.92
CA GLU A 78 -4.01 -22.23 -15.51
C GLU A 78 -4.78 -21.14 -14.77
N LEU A 79 -4.44 -19.86 -14.98
CA LEU A 79 -5.15 -18.74 -14.35
C LEU A 79 -6.61 -18.68 -14.80
N LYS A 80 -6.85 -18.87 -16.10
CA LYS A 80 -8.19 -18.94 -16.67
C LYS A 80 -8.97 -20.14 -16.16
N ALA A 81 -8.36 -21.32 -16.11
CA ALA A 81 -8.99 -22.53 -15.59
C ALA A 81 -9.39 -22.37 -14.12
N ALA A 82 -8.56 -21.70 -13.32
CA ALA A 82 -8.90 -21.35 -11.94
C ALA A 82 -10.15 -20.46 -11.88
N PHE A 83 -10.23 -19.41 -12.71
CA PHE A 83 -11.43 -18.58 -12.84
C PHE A 83 -12.67 -19.39 -13.26
N ASP A 84 -12.54 -20.24 -14.28
CA ASP A 84 -13.65 -21.04 -14.80
C ASP A 84 -14.16 -22.08 -13.79
N SER A 85 -13.28 -22.55 -12.88
CA SER A 85 -13.64 -23.49 -11.81
C SER A 85 -14.41 -22.87 -10.64
N LEU A 86 -14.41 -21.54 -10.52
CA LEU A 86 -15.13 -20.85 -9.45
C LEU A 86 -16.65 -21.00 -9.61
N ASN A 87 -17.36 -21.00 -8.49
CA ASN A 87 -18.81 -20.90 -8.51
C ASN A 87 -19.27 -19.51 -8.96
N ASP A 88 -20.53 -19.39 -9.36
CA ASP A 88 -21.07 -18.14 -9.93
C ASP A 88 -21.00 -16.96 -8.95
N ALA A 89 -21.19 -17.20 -7.66
CA ALA A 89 -21.10 -16.15 -6.64
C ALA A 89 -19.68 -15.58 -6.54
N GLN A 90 -18.66 -16.44 -6.54
CA GLN A 90 -17.25 -16.04 -6.53
C GLN A 90 -16.86 -15.32 -7.82
N LYS A 91 -17.27 -15.82 -8.99
CA LYS A 91 -17.04 -15.15 -10.27
C LYS A 91 -17.67 -13.76 -10.29
N HIS A 92 -18.91 -13.65 -9.84
CA HIS A 92 -19.63 -12.38 -9.79
C HIS A 92 -18.96 -11.40 -8.83
N ALA A 93 -18.64 -11.82 -7.60
CA ALA A 93 -17.98 -10.96 -6.61
C ALA A 93 -16.63 -10.44 -7.12
N LEU A 94 -15.79 -11.33 -7.66
CA LEU A 94 -14.46 -10.98 -8.17
C LEU A 94 -14.55 -10.01 -9.36
N THR A 95 -15.42 -10.28 -10.33
CA THR A 95 -15.59 -9.41 -11.51
C THR A 95 -16.23 -8.07 -11.17
N ALA A 96 -17.18 -8.04 -10.23
CA ALA A 96 -17.79 -6.81 -9.73
C ALA A 96 -16.77 -5.93 -8.99
N ALA A 97 -15.96 -6.52 -8.10
CA ALA A 97 -14.86 -5.83 -7.43
C ALA A 97 -13.86 -5.25 -8.43
N ALA A 98 -13.37 -6.08 -9.37
CA ALA A 98 -12.43 -5.65 -10.40
C ALA A 98 -12.98 -4.49 -11.26
N LYS A 99 -14.27 -4.53 -11.61
CA LYS A 99 -14.93 -3.44 -12.33
C LYS A 99 -14.91 -2.14 -11.52
N ARG A 100 -15.26 -2.19 -10.22
CA ARG A 100 -15.27 -1.00 -9.36
C ARG A 100 -13.88 -0.39 -9.17
N VAL A 101 -12.87 -1.24 -8.91
CA VAL A 101 -11.47 -0.81 -8.81
C VAL A 101 -11.01 -0.15 -10.11
N ARG A 102 -11.32 -0.76 -11.27
CA ARG A 102 -10.97 -0.19 -12.58
C ARG A 102 -11.61 1.17 -12.81
N THR A 103 -12.91 1.29 -12.61
CA THR A 103 -13.64 2.56 -12.81
C THR A 103 -13.08 3.68 -11.94
N TYR A 104 -12.74 3.40 -10.68
CA TYR A 104 -12.11 4.39 -9.79
C TYR A 104 -10.76 4.86 -10.34
N HIS A 105 -9.89 3.92 -10.72
CA HIS A 105 -8.55 4.25 -11.20
C HIS A 105 -8.56 4.91 -12.59
N GLU A 106 -9.53 4.62 -13.45
CA GLU A 106 -9.74 5.35 -14.72
C GLU A 106 -10.09 6.82 -14.47
N ALA A 107 -10.96 7.10 -13.48
CA ALA A 107 -11.25 8.47 -13.05
C ALA A 107 -10.01 9.14 -12.45
N GLN A 108 -9.22 8.42 -11.65
CA GLN A 108 -7.96 8.92 -11.09
C GLN A 108 -6.96 9.31 -12.19
N LYS A 109 -6.79 8.45 -13.22
CA LYS A 109 -5.94 8.74 -14.38
C LYS A 109 -6.34 10.04 -15.08
N LYS A 110 -7.64 10.22 -15.35
CA LYS A 110 -8.16 11.44 -15.96
C LYS A 110 -7.92 12.68 -15.10
N ALA A 111 -7.99 12.54 -13.77
CA ALA A 111 -7.82 13.65 -12.85
C ALA A 111 -6.35 14.10 -12.70
N ASN A 112 -5.37 13.19 -12.70
CA ASN A 112 -3.98 13.53 -12.35
C ASN A 112 -2.88 12.68 -13.02
N GLY A 113 -3.23 11.86 -14.01
CA GLY A 113 -2.34 10.91 -14.67
C GLY A 113 -2.18 11.14 -16.18
N GLU A 114 -2.65 12.26 -16.71
CA GLU A 114 -2.54 12.62 -18.14
C GLU A 114 -1.47 13.70 -18.39
N SER A 115 -0.91 13.69 -19.61
CA SER A 115 0.05 14.71 -20.04
C SER A 115 -0.66 16.06 -20.26
N TRP A 116 0.03 17.16 -19.98
CA TRP A 116 -0.49 18.50 -20.21
C TRP A 116 0.64 19.46 -20.62
N SER A 117 0.27 20.56 -21.29
CA SER A 117 1.18 21.64 -21.64
C SER A 117 0.41 22.93 -21.90
N TYR A 118 1.09 24.07 -21.78
CA TYR A 118 0.59 25.39 -22.13
C TYR A 118 1.69 26.19 -22.85
N ARG A 119 1.31 27.30 -23.47
CA ARG A 119 2.25 28.28 -24.03
C ARG A 119 2.11 29.61 -23.30
N ASP A 120 3.23 30.20 -22.93
CA ASP A 120 3.31 31.57 -22.41
C ASP A 120 3.06 32.60 -23.51
N GLU A 121 2.94 33.87 -23.13
CA GLU A 121 2.72 35.00 -24.05
C GLU A 121 3.80 35.12 -25.13
N ASP A 122 5.05 34.72 -24.82
CA ASP A 122 6.17 34.72 -25.76
C ASP A 122 6.22 33.47 -26.67
N GLY A 123 5.28 32.54 -26.50
CA GLY A 123 5.18 31.30 -27.26
C GLY A 123 6.00 30.12 -26.70
N THR A 124 6.74 30.29 -25.61
CA THR A 124 7.44 29.20 -24.89
C THR A 124 6.45 28.16 -24.42
N LEU A 125 6.70 26.88 -24.72
CA LEU A 125 5.89 25.77 -24.24
C LEU A 125 6.49 25.18 -22.97
N LEU A 126 5.65 25.05 -21.95
CA LEU A 126 5.94 24.38 -20.69
C LEU A 126 4.88 23.32 -20.43
N GLY A 127 5.26 22.21 -19.81
CA GLY A 127 4.31 21.17 -19.49
C GLY A 127 4.94 19.94 -18.86
N GLN A 128 4.17 18.87 -18.86
CA GLN A 128 4.54 17.59 -18.30
C GLN A 128 4.04 16.46 -19.18
N LYS A 129 4.97 15.62 -19.64
CA LYS A 129 4.66 14.34 -20.29
C LYS A 129 4.56 13.26 -19.23
N VAL A 130 3.44 12.55 -19.22
CA VAL A 130 3.18 11.40 -18.35
C VAL A 130 3.23 10.13 -19.21
N THR A 131 4.04 9.15 -18.80
CA THR A 131 4.16 7.84 -19.47
C THR A 131 4.09 6.72 -18.44
N PRO A 132 3.46 5.57 -18.75
CA PRO A 132 3.53 4.41 -17.87
C PRO A 132 4.97 3.91 -17.71
N LEU A 133 5.20 3.13 -16.65
CA LEU A 133 6.40 2.29 -16.55
C LEU A 133 6.30 1.14 -17.56
N ASP A 134 7.45 0.64 -18.02
CA ASP A 134 7.47 -0.40 -19.05
C ASP A 134 7.13 -1.77 -18.42
N ARG A 135 7.74 -2.07 -17.27
CA ARG A 135 7.52 -3.32 -16.53
C ARG A 135 7.43 -3.10 -15.02
N VAL A 136 6.47 -3.76 -14.37
CA VAL A 136 6.35 -3.76 -12.90
C VAL A 136 6.21 -5.15 -12.32
N GLY A 137 6.75 -5.32 -11.12
CA GLY A 137 6.55 -6.50 -10.29
C GLY A 137 5.49 -6.21 -9.22
N ILE A 138 4.52 -7.10 -9.07
CA ILE A 138 3.54 -7.03 -7.98
C ILE A 138 3.74 -8.22 -7.03
N TYR A 139 3.98 -7.93 -5.76
CA TYR A 139 4.10 -8.93 -4.72
C TYR A 139 2.74 -9.14 -4.07
N VAL A 140 2.27 -10.39 -4.07
CA VAL A 140 1.01 -10.78 -3.43
C VAL A 140 1.34 -11.70 -2.26
N PRO A 141 0.99 -11.34 -1.02
CA PRO A 141 1.20 -12.21 0.13
C PRO A 141 0.51 -13.56 -0.03
N GLY A 142 1.13 -14.61 0.52
CA GLY A 142 0.58 -15.97 0.56
C GLY A 142 0.99 -16.70 1.83
N GLY A 143 0.49 -17.92 2.01
CA GLY A 143 0.77 -18.77 3.17
C GLY A 143 -0.32 -18.75 4.23
N LYS A 144 -0.32 -17.76 5.14
CA LYS A 144 -1.29 -17.71 6.26
C LYS A 144 -2.74 -17.45 5.83
N ALA A 145 -2.93 -16.72 4.72
CA ALA A 145 -4.23 -16.44 4.12
C ALA A 145 -4.08 -16.21 2.62
N ALA A 146 -5.20 -16.14 1.91
CA ALA A 146 -5.28 -15.90 0.48
C ALA A 146 -5.90 -14.54 0.20
N TYR A 147 -5.20 -13.70 -0.57
CA TYR A 147 -5.58 -12.30 -0.79
C TYR A 147 -5.87 -11.99 -2.27
N PRO A 148 -7.02 -12.43 -2.81
CA PRO A 148 -7.42 -12.10 -4.18
C PRO A 148 -7.64 -10.59 -4.35
N SER A 149 -8.08 -9.88 -3.32
CA SER A 149 -8.21 -8.41 -3.32
C SER A 149 -6.87 -7.73 -3.60
N SER A 150 -5.79 -8.14 -2.93
CA SER A 150 -4.46 -7.57 -3.15
C SER A 150 -3.93 -7.76 -4.57
N VAL A 151 -4.35 -8.84 -5.25
CA VAL A 151 -4.06 -9.01 -6.69
C VAL A 151 -4.75 -7.92 -7.49
N LEU A 152 -6.06 -7.74 -7.31
CA LEU A 152 -6.84 -6.72 -8.04
C LEU A 152 -6.28 -5.32 -7.77
N MET A 153 -6.01 -5.01 -6.51
CA MET A 153 -5.57 -3.69 -6.04
C MET A 153 -4.14 -3.35 -6.50
N ASN A 154 -3.28 -4.33 -6.79
CA ASN A 154 -1.98 -4.06 -7.40
C ASN A 154 -2.03 -4.02 -8.93
N ALA A 155 -2.67 -4.99 -9.57
CA ALA A 155 -2.59 -5.17 -11.02
C ALA A 155 -3.46 -4.19 -11.81
N ILE A 156 -4.68 -3.89 -11.33
CA ILE A 156 -5.62 -3.02 -12.06
C ILE A 156 -5.09 -1.59 -12.22
N PRO A 157 -4.57 -0.88 -11.20
CA PRO A 157 -3.99 0.46 -11.41
C PRO A 157 -2.81 0.44 -12.39
N ALA A 158 -1.96 -0.60 -12.38
CA ALA A 158 -0.87 -0.77 -13.34
C ALA A 158 -1.41 -0.91 -14.78
N GLN A 159 -2.45 -1.71 -14.97
CA GLN A 159 -3.10 -1.87 -16.27
C GLN A 159 -3.76 -0.56 -16.74
N VAL A 160 -4.45 0.15 -15.86
CA VAL A 160 -5.08 1.45 -16.17
C VAL A 160 -4.02 2.50 -16.53
N ALA A 161 -2.87 2.51 -15.85
CA ALA A 161 -1.73 3.36 -16.21
C ALA A 161 -1.22 3.08 -17.63
N GLY A 162 -1.32 1.83 -18.08
CA GLY A 162 -0.87 1.36 -19.39
C GLY A 162 0.45 0.60 -19.34
N VAL A 163 0.81 0.01 -18.20
CA VAL A 163 2.00 -0.84 -18.07
C VAL A 163 1.86 -2.07 -18.97
N GLN A 164 2.90 -2.37 -19.75
CA GLN A 164 2.86 -3.41 -20.77
C GLN A 164 3.27 -4.79 -20.25
N ASP A 165 4.01 -4.85 -19.15
CA ASP A 165 4.47 -6.11 -18.56
C ASP A 165 4.28 -6.07 -17.03
N ILE A 166 3.32 -6.88 -16.55
CA ILE A 166 2.93 -6.94 -15.14
C ILE A 166 3.24 -8.36 -14.66
N ILE A 167 4.23 -8.47 -13.78
CA ILE A 167 4.74 -9.73 -13.27
C ILE A 167 4.31 -9.90 -11.83
N MET A 168 3.48 -10.89 -11.56
CA MET A 168 3.06 -11.25 -10.22
C MET A 168 4.00 -12.29 -9.61
N VAL A 169 4.36 -12.10 -8.35
CA VAL A 169 5.00 -13.13 -7.52
C VAL A 169 4.10 -13.41 -6.32
N VAL A 170 3.85 -14.68 -6.05
CA VAL A 170 3.01 -15.15 -4.94
C VAL A 170 3.56 -16.46 -4.39
N PRO A 171 3.93 -16.57 -3.10
CA PRO A 171 4.38 -17.86 -2.57
C PRO A 171 3.21 -18.86 -2.52
N THR A 172 3.48 -20.12 -2.87
CA THR A 172 2.54 -21.24 -2.67
C THR A 172 3.18 -22.29 -1.76
N PRO A 173 3.17 -22.08 -0.43
CA PRO A 173 3.76 -23.03 0.50
C PRO A 173 3.21 -24.44 0.29
N ARG A 174 4.10 -25.44 0.24
CA ARG A 174 3.81 -26.85 -0.06
C ARG A 174 3.12 -27.07 -1.42
N GLY A 175 3.18 -26.10 -2.32
CA GLY A 175 2.50 -26.13 -3.62
C GLY A 175 0.99 -25.83 -3.55
N GLU A 176 0.48 -25.36 -2.42
CA GLU A 176 -0.94 -25.05 -2.25
C GLU A 176 -1.32 -23.79 -3.03
N LYS A 177 -2.10 -23.96 -4.11
CA LYS A 177 -2.59 -22.88 -4.96
C LYS A 177 -4.03 -22.51 -4.58
N ASN A 178 -4.29 -21.22 -4.33
CA ASN A 178 -5.65 -20.74 -4.09
C ASN A 178 -6.33 -20.32 -5.42
N ALA A 179 -7.42 -21.01 -5.79
CA ALA A 179 -8.12 -20.76 -7.05
C ALA A 179 -8.63 -19.32 -7.19
N LEU A 180 -9.06 -18.68 -6.10
CA LEU A 180 -9.57 -17.32 -6.12
C LEU A 180 -8.46 -16.28 -6.37
N VAL A 181 -7.24 -16.51 -5.86
CA VAL A 181 -6.06 -15.68 -6.13
C VAL A 181 -5.63 -15.80 -7.59
N LEU A 182 -5.59 -17.03 -8.14
CA LEU A 182 -5.24 -17.25 -9.54
C LEU A 182 -6.29 -16.64 -10.49
N ALA A 183 -7.57 -16.81 -10.16
CA ALA A 183 -8.66 -16.19 -10.87
C ALA A 183 -8.58 -14.65 -10.83
N ALA A 184 -8.19 -14.06 -9.69
CA ALA A 184 -7.98 -12.62 -9.58
C ALA A 184 -6.85 -12.14 -10.50
N ALA A 185 -5.76 -12.91 -10.63
CA ALA A 185 -4.67 -12.58 -11.54
C ALA A 185 -5.12 -12.58 -13.00
N TYR A 186 -5.95 -13.56 -13.40
CA TYR A 186 -6.58 -13.59 -14.72
C TYR A 186 -7.49 -12.36 -14.94
N VAL A 187 -8.42 -12.09 -14.01
CA VAL A 187 -9.38 -10.98 -14.12
C VAL A 187 -8.68 -9.61 -14.13
N ALA A 188 -7.59 -9.46 -13.38
CA ALA A 188 -6.83 -8.21 -13.31
C ALA A 188 -5.86 -8.00 -14.49
N GLY A 189 -5.67 -9.00 -15.35
CA GLY A 189 -4.79 -8.90 -16.51
C GLY A 189 -3.30 -8.97 -16.17
N VAL A 190 -2.92 -9.81 -15.21
CA VAL A 190 -1.51 -10.13 -14.94
C VAL A 190 -0.92 -10.85 -16.17
N HIS A 191 0.27 -10.43 -16.62
CA HIS A 191 0.90 -10.97 -17.82
C HIS A 191 1.68 -12.26 -17.54
N ARG A 192 2.45 -12.26 -16.45
CA ARG A 192 3.22 -13.42 -15.96
C ARG A 192 3.06 -13.58 -14.47
N ALA A 193 3.03 -14.81 -13.97
CA ALA A 193 2.84 -15.09 -12.56
C ALA A 193 3.78 -16.21 -12.11
N PHE A 194 4.45 -16.03 -10.97
CA PHE A 194 5.39 -17.02 -10.43
C PHE A 194 5.04 -17.38 -8.99
N THR A 195 5.12 -18.67 -8.69
CA THR A 195 4.83 -19.22 -7.36
C THR A 195 6.03 -19.09 -6.41
N VAL A 196 6.56 -17.87 -6.24
CA VAL A 196 7.71 -17.54 -5.39
C VAL A 196 7.36 -16.37 -4.48
N GLY A 197 7.92 -16.32 -3.26
CA GLY A 197 7.70 -15.21 -2.32
C GLY A 197 8.97 -14.74 -1.61
N GLY A 198 8.79 -14.01 -0.51
CA GLY A 198 9.89 -13.57 0.35
C GLY A 198 10.89 -12.61 -0.30
N ALA A 199 12.05 -12.45 0.35
CA ALA A 199 13.12 -11.58 -0.13
C ALA A 199 13.71 -12.07 -1.46
N GLN A 200 13.70 -13.38 -1.72
CA GLN A 200 14.19 -13.96 -2.96
C GLN A 200 13.34 -13.55 -4.17
N ALA A 201 12.02 -13.43 -4.02
CA ALA A 201 11.14 -12.96 -5.10
C ALA A 201 11.36 -11.47 -5.39
N VAL A 202 11.51 -10.65 -4.34
CA VAL A 202 11.86 -9.22 -4.48
C VAL A 202 13.20 -9.07 -5.20
N ALA A 203 14.20 -9.84 -4.82
CA ALA A 203 15.52 -9.85 -5.46
C ALA A 203 15.42 -10.26 -6.94
N ALA A 204 14.65 -11.30 -7.24
CA ALA A 204 14.47 -11.78 -8.61
C ALA A 204 13.82 -10.72 -9.51
N LEU A 205 12.82 -9.98 -9.00
CA LEU A 205 12.21 -8.86 -9.71
C LEU A 205 13.17 -7.67 -9.87
N ALA A 206 13.94 -7.34 -8.83
CA ALA A 206 14.81 -6.16 -8.81
C ALA A 206 16.06 -6.32 -9.66
N TYR A 207 16.71 -7.48 -9.61
CA TYR A 207 17.95 -7.76 -10.34
C TYR A 207 17.68 -8.38 -11.71
N GLY A 208 16.54 -9.05 -11.87
CA GLY A 208 16.33 -9.99 -12.96
C GLY A 208 17.09 -11.29 -12.73
N THR A 209 16.62 -12.34 -13.37
CA THR A 209 17.20 -13.68 -13.39
C THR A 209 17.13 -14.21 -14.83
N ALA A 210 17.47 -15.47 -15.08
CA ALA A 210 17.36 -16.03 -16.42
C ALA A 210 15.89 -16.16 -16.86
N THR A 211 14.98 -16.39 -15.91
CA THR A 211 13.54 -16.60 -16.19
C THR A 211 12.67 -15.39 -15.86
N ILE A 212 12.91 -14.73 -14.73
CA ILE A 212 12.18 -13.54 -14.28
C ILE A 212 12.94 -12.28 -14.74
N PRO A 213 12.40 -11.47 -15.66
CA PRO A 213 13.08 -10.28 -16.13
C PRO A 213 13.07 -9.19 -15.06
N LYS A 214 14.10 -8.33 -15.08
CA LYS A 214 14.17 -7.15 -14.22
C LYS A 214 12.99 -6.20 -14.49
N VAL A 215 12.39 -5.67 -13.43
CA VAL A 215 11.29 -4.69 -13.45
C VAL A 215 11.76 -3.27 -13.10
N ASP A 216 10.94 -2.25 -13.38
CA ASP A 216 11.22 -0.85 -13.04
C ASP A 216 10.72 -0.47 -11.64
N LYS A 217 9.64 -1.09 -11.17
CA LYS A 217 9.05 -0.86 -9.84
C LYS A 217 8.46 -2.14 -9.26
N ILE A 218 8.57 -2.30 -7.94
CA ILE A 218 7.97 -3.40 -7.18
C ILE A 218 6.92 -2.84 -6.23
N THR A 219 5.68 -3.33 -6.28
CA THR A 219 4.59 -2.93 -5.38
C THR A 219 4.02 -4.11 -4.61
N GLY A 220 3.21 -3.81 -3.60
CA GLY A 220 2.48 -4.80 -2.82
C GLY A 220 3.05 -4.98 -1.41
N PRO A 221 2.18 -5.23 -0.42
CA PRO A 221 2.58 -5.43 0.96
C PRO A 221 3.26 -6.79 1.15
N GLY A 222 3.98 -6.96 2.25
CA GLY A 222 4.59 -8.23 2.61
C GLY A 222 5.09 -8.23 4.04
N ASN A 223 5.61 -9.36 4.50
CA ASN A 223 6.18 -9.47 5.84
C ASN A 223 7.49 -8.67 5.96
N ALA A 224 8.10 -8.69 7.16
CA ALA A 224 9.34 -7.98 7.45
C ALA A 224 10.50 -8.28 6.46
N TYR A 225 10.62 -9.52 5.96
CA TYR A 225 11.65 -9.86 4.97
C TYR A 225 11.41 -9.19 3.62
N VAL A 226 10.15 -9.11 3.18
CA VAL A 226 9.76 -8.42 1.94
C VAL A 226 9.95 -6.92 2.09
N ALA A 227 9.52 -6.34 3.22
CA ALA A 227 9.68 -4.93 3.52
C ALA A 227 11.16 -4.51 3.53
N SER A 228 12.01 -5.28 4.23
CA SER A 228 13.46 -5.08 4.25
C SER A 228 14.10 -5.25 2.86
N ALA A 229 13.67 -6.25 2.08
CA ALA A 229 14.17 -6.45 0.72
C ALA A 229 13.82 -5.28 -0.19
N LYS A 230 12.57 -4.79 -0.16
CA LYS A 230 12.10 -3.62 -0.92
C LYS A 230 12.92 -2.38 -0.57
N LYS A 231 13.15 -2.13 0.73
CA LYS A 231 13.99 -1.03 1.21
C LYS A 231 15.41 -1.10 0.63
N ARG A 232 16.01 -2.29 0.54
CA ARG A 232 17.38 -2.49 0.04
C ARG A 232 17.53 -2.35 -1.47
N VAL A 233 16.50 -2.68 -2.24
CA VAL A 233 16.51 -2.54 -3.71
C VAL A 233 16.05 -1.17 -4.19
N PHE A 234 15.49 -0.34 -3.29
CA PHE A 234 15.07 1.01 -3.61
C PHE A 234 16.25 1.84 -4.15
N GLY A 235 16.00 2.55 -5.26
CA GLY A 235 17.01 3.31 -6.00
C GLY A 235 17.58 2.53 -7.19
N MET A 236 17.57 1.20 -7.17
CA MET A 236 17.77 0.37 -8.36
C MET A 236 16.45 0.12 -9.10
N VAL A 237 15.38 -0.08 -8.33
CA VAL A 237 13.99 -0.11 -8.77
C VAL A 237 13.17 0.81 -7.89
N GLY A 238 12.05 1.30 -8.41
CA GLY A 238 11.05 1.96 -7.60
C GLY A 238 10.41 0.98 -6.61
N ILE A 239 9.93 1.50 -5.49
CA ILE A 239 8.98 0.81 -4.62
C ILE A 239 7.79 1.74 -4.37
N ASP A 240 6.63 1.18 -4.03
CA ASP A 240 5.47 1.92 -3.52
C ASP A 240 5.77 2.49 -2.12
N MET A 241 5.99 1.60 -1.15
CA MET A 241 6.22 1.94 0.26
C MET A 241 6.82 0.74 1.02
N ILE A 242 7.34 1.02 2.21
CA ILE A 242 7.74 0.00 3.17
C ILE A 242 6.54 -0.22 4.09
N ALA A 243 5.83 -1.33 3.88
CA ALA A 243 4.67 -1.66 4.70
C ALA A 243 5.11 -2.06 6.11
N GLY A 244 4.51 -1.43 7.12
CA GLY A 244 4.51 -1.87 8.51
C GLY A 244 3.28 -2.73 8.83
N PRO A 245 3.04 -3.02 10.12
CA PRO A 245 1.79 -3.65 10.56
C PRO A 245 0.57 -2.83 10.15
N SER A 246 -0.52 -3.51 9.84
CA SER A 246 -1.76 -2.90 9.36
C SER A 246 -2.61 -2.34 10.51
N GLU A 247 -3.33 -1.24 10.27
CA GLU A 247 -3.90 -0.38 11.32
C GLU A 247 -5.29 0.17 10.97
N ILE A 248 -6.20 0.14 11.94
CA ILE A 248 -7.50 0.83 11.87
C ILE A 248 -7.66 1.78 13.06
N LEU A 249 -8.17 2.98 12.77
CA LEU A 249 -8.60 3.95 13.75
C LEU A 249 -10.07 4.29 13.53
N VAL A 250 -10.91 4.04 14.53
CA VAL A 250 -12.33 4.40 14.51
C VAL A 250 -12.57 5.62 15.39
N LEU A 251 -13.12 6.68 14.81
CA LEU A 251 -13.68 7.82 15.53
C LEU A 251 -15.18 7.60 15.70
N ALA A 252 -15.66 7.41 16.92
CA ALA A 252 -17.08 7.13 17.17
C ALA A 252 -17.73 8.19 18.07
N ASP A 253 -18.82 8.79 17.59
CA ASP A 253 -19.63 9.76 18.36
C ASP A 253 -20.69 9.07 19.25
N GLY A 254 -20.74 7.73 19.23
CA GLY A 254 -21.70 6.91 19.97
C GLY A 254 -23.03 6.64 19.22
N SER A 255 -23.17 7.14 17.98
CA SER A 255 -24.42 7.00 17.23
C SER A 255 -24.53 5.71 16.41
N THR A 256 -23.41 5.07 16.08
CA THR A 256 -23.33 3.76 15.42
C THR A 256 -23.51 2.64 16.44
N PRO A 257 -24.21 1.53 16.11
CA PRO A 257 -24.31 0.39 17.02
C PRO A 257 -22.92 -0.13 17.46
N PRO A 258 -22.68 -0.37 18.76
CA PRO A 258 -21.37 -0.75 19.29
C PRO A 258 -20.86 -2.09 18.73
N GLU A 259 -21.77 -2.99 18.34
CA GLU A 259 -21.44 -4.28 17.74
C GLU A 259 -20.86 -4.14 16.33
N TRP A 260 -21.17 -3.06 15.61
CA TRP A 260 -20.56 -2.78 14.31
C TRP A 260 -19.13 -2.32 14.50
N VAL A 261 -18.90 -1.34 15.39
CA VAL A 261 -17.54 -0.87 15.73
C VAL A 261 -16.67 -2.01 16.27
N ALA A 262 -17.24 -2.93 17.06
CA ALA A 262 -16.52 -4.12 17.50
C ALA A 262 -16.07 -5.01 16.33
N MET A 263 -16.91 -5.18 15.30
CA MET A 263 -16.57 -5.89 14.08
C MET A 263 -15.54 -5.15 13.23
N ASP A 264 -15.61 -3.82 13.13
CA ASP A 264 -14.62 -3.01 12.42
C ASP A 264 -13.24 -3.12 13.10
N LEU A 265 -13.19 -3.11 14.43
CA LEU A 265 -11.94 -3.36 15.17
C LEU A 265 -11.41 -4.78 14.93
N PHE A 266 -12.30 -5.78 14.78
CA PHE A 266 -11.92 -7.16 14.48
C PHE A 266 -11.43 -7.35 13.06
N SER A 267 -12.01 -6.66 12.07
CA SER A 267 -11.64 -6.82 10.66
C SER A 267 -10.16 -6.56 10.45
N GLN A 268 -9.61 -5.55 11.12
CA GLN A 268 -8.18 -5.29 11.09
C GLN A 268 -7.39 -6.24 12.00
N ALA A 269 -7.86 -6.48 13.23
CA ALA A 269 -7.15 -7.27 14.24
C ALA A 269 -6.98 -8.75 13.83
N GLU A 270 -7.84 -9.27 12.96
CA GLU A 270 -7.71 -10.64 12.49
C GLU A 270 -6.56 -10.83 11.50
N HIS A 271 -6.03 -9.77 10.87
CA HIS A 271 -5.00 -9.90 9.84
C HIS A 271 -3.70 -10.52 10.39
N ASP A 272 -3.17 -9.96 11.48
CA ASP A 272 -1.91 -10.37 12.10
C ASP A 272 -1.89 -10.03 13.60
N GLU A 273 -1.13 -10.78 14.40
CA GLU A 273 -1.00 -10.52 15.84
C GLU A 273 -0.41 -9.13 16.16
N LEU A 274 0.27 -8.49 15.21
CA LEU A 274 0.84 -7.15 15.34
C LEU A 274 -0.06 -6.03 14.78
N ALA A 275 -1.19 -6.36 14.17
CA ALA A 275 -2.15 -5.37 13.68
C ALA A 275 -2.67 -4.51 14.86
N GLN A 276 -3.04 -3.25 14.58
CA GLN A 276 -3.47 -2.31 15.62
C GLN A 276 -4.87 -1.77 15.32
N SER A 277 -5.79 -1.95 16.27
CA SER A 277 -7.14 -1.41 16.21
C SER A 277 -7.38 -0.45 17.36
N ILE A 278 -7.70 0.80 17.06
CA ILE A 278 -7.90 1.86 18.06
C ILE A 278 -9.29 2.48 17.91
N LEU A 279 -9.99 2.67 19.04
CA LEU A 279 -11.22 3.45 19.13
C LEU A 279 -10.95 4.78 19.86
N LEU A 280 -11.39 5.90 19.27
CA LEU A 280 -11.48 7.21 19.92
C LEU A 280 -12.96 7.59 20.06
N SER A 281 -13.41 7.91 21.27
CA SER A 281 -14.78 8.37 21.51
C SER A 281 -14.86 9.30 22.72
N PRO A 282 -15.74 10.33 22.70
CA PRO A 282 -15.99 11.15 23.88
C PRO A 282 -17.00 10.54 24.85
N ASP A 283 -17.63 9.41 24.50
CA ASP A 283 -18.64 8.75 25.33
C ASP A 283 -18.06 7.50 26.02
N ALA A 284 -17.82 7.63 27.34
CA ALA A 284 -17.30 6.53 28.15
C ALA A 284 -18.24 5.31 28.19
N ALA A 285 -19.55 5.53 28.23
CA ALA A 285 -20.54 4.45 28.25
C ALA A 285 -20.60 3.72 26.91
N TYR A 286 -20.39 4.45 25.81
CA TYR A 286 -20.25 3.85 24.49
C TYR A 286 -18.99 2.98 24.38
N ILE A 287 -17.85 3.45 24.89
CA ILE A 287 -16.62 2.64 24.93
C ILE A 287 -16.83 1.34 25.74
N ASP A 288 -17.53 1.42 26.88
CA ASP A 288 -17.89 0.23 27.65
C ASP A 288 -18.82 -0.70 26.89
N ALA A 289 -19.76 -0.16 26.11
CA ALA A 289 -20.62 -0.96 25.25
C ALA A 289 -19.80 -1.70 24.17
N VAL A 290 -18.87 -1.02 23.50
CA VAL A 290 -17.99 -1.67 22.51
C VAL A 290 -17.14 -2.77 23.13
N GLN A 291 -16.58 -2.56 24.33
CA GLN A 291 -15.83 -3.63 25.02
C GLN A 291 -16.72 -4.85 25.32
N ARG A 292 -17.98 -4.64 25.75
CA ARG A 292 -18.91 -5.76 25.97
C ARG A 292 -19.22 -6.52 24.68
N GLU A 293 -19.36 -5.83 23.56
CA GLU A 293 -19.58 -6.46 22.26
C GLU A 293 -18.33 -7.21 21.77
N ILE A 294 -17.13 -6.68 22.01
CA ILE A 294 -15.86 -7.40 21.78
C ILE A 294 -15.87 -8.73 22.56
N ASP A 295 -16.19 -8.70 23.86
CA ASP A 295 -16.21 -9.89 24.70
C ASP A 295 -17.28 -10.90 24.26
N ARG A 296 -18.43 -10.41 23.79
CA ARG A 296 -19.55 -11.23 23.32
C ARG A 296 -19.26 -11.90 21.98
N LEU A 297 -18.67 -11.17 21.04
CA LEU A 297 -18.51 -11.59 19.64
C LEU A 297 -17.23 -12.39 19.40
N LEU A 298 -16.15 -12.13 20.17
CA LEU A 298 -14.86 -12.81 20.00
C LEU A 298 -14.95 -14.35 19.97
N PRO A 299 -15.76 -15.03 20.82
CA PRO A 299 -15.86 -16.49 20.79
C PRO A 299 -16.37 -17.07 19.48
N GLU A 300 -17.12 -16.29 18.69
CA GLU A 300 -17.71 -16.68 17.40
C GLU A 300 -16.69 -16.59 16.25
N MET A 301 -15.57 -15.88 16.45
CA MET A 301 -14.60 -15.60 15.39
C MET A 301 -13.67 -16.79 15.12
N PRO A 302 -13.48 -17.20 13.86
CA PRO A 302 -12.54 -18.28 13.51
C PRO A 302 -11.10 -17.96 13.88
N ARG A 303 -10.69 -16.68 13.78
CA ARG A 303 -9.33 -16.19 14.08
C ARG A 303 -9.22 -15.52 15.45
N LYS A 304 -10.09 -15.88 16.39
CA LYS A 304 -10.19 -15.26 17.72
C LYS A 304 -8.86 -15.18 18.48
N GLU A 305 -7.96 -16.17 18.37
CA GLU A 305 -6.67 -16.14 19.05
C GLU A 305 -5.75 -15.03 18.51
N ILE A 306 -5.84 -14.74 17.20
CA ILE A 306 -5.08 -13.65 16.56
C ILE A 306 -5.69 -12.31 16.95
N ILE A 307 -7.02 -12.19 16.84
CA ILE A 307 -7.78 -10.99 17.25
C ILE A 307 -7.47 -10.63 18.71
N ALA A 308 -7.54 -11.61 19.63
CA ALA A 308 -7.27 -11.40 21.04
C ALA A 308 -5.84 -10.91 21.32
N LYS A 309 -4.85 -11.47 20.62
CA LYS A 309 -3.45 -11.05 20.73
C LYS A 309 -3.23 -9.64 20.19
N SER A 310 -3.75 -9.33 19.01
CA SER A 310 -3.68 -7.99 18.39
C SER A 310 -4.31 -6.94 19.30
N LEU A 311 -5.56 -7.14 19.73
CA LEU A 311 -6.26 -6.20 20.59
C LEU A 311 -5.57 -6.00 21.94
N THR A 312 -5.11 -7.07 22.58
CA THR A 312 -4.41 -6.95 23.88
C THR A 312 -3.02 -6.31 23.75
N GLY A 313 -2.28 -6.69 22.71
CA GLY A 313 -0.89 -6.25 22.50
C GLY A 313 -0.79 -4.84 21.93
N ARG A 314 -1.73 -4.44 21.06
CA ARG A 314 -1.64 -3.22 20.25
C ARG A 314 -2.88 -2.35 20.28
N GLY A 315 -4.05 -2.93 20.57
CA GLY A 315 -5.32 -2.20 20.56
C GLY A 315 -5.46 -1.20 21.71
N ALA A 316 -6.28 -0.18 21.50
CA ALA A 316 -6.61 0.81 22.51
C ALA A 316 -8.04 1.35 22.39
N LEU A 317 -8.68 1.59 23.53
CA LEU A 317 -9.95 2.32 23.63
C LEU A 317 -9.69 3.61 24.39
N ILE A 318 -9.84 4.75 23.71
CA ILE A 318 -9.39 6.05 24.23
C ILE A 318 -10.59 6.98 24.39
N LEU A 319 -10.83 7.38 25.64
CA LEU A 319 -11.79 8.42 25.99
C LEU A 319 -11.21 9.80 25.69
N THR A 320 -11.82 10.52 24.75
CA THR A 320 -11.47 11.90 24.43
C THR A 320 -12.42 12.89 25.10
N LYS A 321 -12.06 14.17 25.11
CA LYS A 321 -12.91 15.26 25.60
C LYS A 321 -14.10 15.52 24.67
N ASN A 322 -13.87 15.44 23.36
CA ASN A 322 -14.84 15.67 22.29
C ASN A 322 -14.33 15.06 20.98
N MET A 323 -15.14 15.16 19.92
CA MET A 323 -14.78 14.65 18.59
C MET A 323 -13.68 15.48 17.91
N GLU A 324 -13.57 16.78 18.20
CA GLU A 324 -12.49 17.63 17.70
C GLU A 324 -11.12 17.17 18.22
N GLU A 325 -11.03 16.81 19.51
CA GLU A 325 -9.83 16.22 20.10
C GLU A 325 -9.54 14.83 19.49
N ALA A 326 -10.58 14.03 19.23
CA ALA A 326 -10.42 12.75 18.55
C ALA A 326 -9.82 12.92 17.14
N CYS A 327 -10.27 13.92 16.36
CA CYS A 327 -9.68 14.26 15.07
C CYS A 327 -8.21 14.72 15.21
N ALA A 328 -7.90 15.52 16.24
CA ALA A 328 -6.53 15.95 16.51
C ALA A 328 -5.60 14.77 16.85
N ILE A 329 -6.08 13.79 17.62
CA ILE A 329 -5.35 12.56 17.94
C ILE A 329 -5.21 11.67 16.69
N SER A 330 -6.25 11.55 15.87
CA SER A 330 -6.18 10.86 14.59
C SER A 330 -5.05 11.41 13.70
N ASN A 331 -4.94 12.74 13.59
CA ASN A 331 -3.84 13.38 12.87
C ASN A 331 -2.45 13.12 13.48
N ARG A 332 -2.38 12.81 14.78
CA ARG A 332 -1.13 12.39 15.46
C ARG A 332 -0.78 10.93 15.17
N ILE A 333 -1.79 10.08 15.01
CA ILE A 333 -1.61 8.66 14.64
C ILE A 333 -1.23 8.55 13.16
N ALA A 334 -1.93 9.29 12.28
CA ALA A 334 -1.83 9.17 10.82
C ALA A 334 -2.07 7.71 10.35
N PRO A 335 -3.27 7.17 10.62
CA PRO A 335 -3.56 5.75 10.43
C PRO A 335 -3.59 5.33 8.96
N GLU A 336 -3.43 4.03 8.74
CA GLU A 336 -3.68 3.38 7.44
C GLU A 336 -5.17 3.53 7.07
N HIS A 337 -6.07 2.99 7.90
CA HIS A 337 -7.52 3.11 7.76
C HIS A 337 -8.12 4.04 8.84
N LEU A 338 -8.94 5.01 8.43
CA LEU A 338 -9.65 5.90 9.34
C LEU A 338 -11.15 5.86 9.10
N GLU A 339 -11.89 5.34 10.09
CA GLU A 339 -13.35 5.38 10.06
C GLU A 339 -13.89 6.55 10.88
N VAL A 340 -14.79 7.32 10.28
CA VAL A 340 -15.57 8.36 10.95
C VAL A 340 -16.98 7.80 11.17
N SER A 341 -17.13 7.07 12.27
CA SER A 341 -18.37 6.43 12.71
C SER A 341 -19.27 7.46 13.40
N SER A 342 -20.00 8.21 12.58
CA SER A 342 -20.85 9.35 12.97
C SER A 342 -22.10 9.40 12.09
N ARG A 343 -23.20 9.96 12.61
CA ARG A 343 -24.38 10.31 11.79
C ARG A 343 -24.12 11.48 10.85
N ASP A 344 -23.22 12.38 11.22
CA ASP A 344 -22.79 13.50 10.39
C ASP A 344 -21.26 13.46 10.21
N PRO A 345 -20.73 12.53 9.38
CA PRO A 345 -19.30 12.34 9.24
C PRO A 345 -18.62 13.52 8.51
N HIS A 346 -19.38 14.26 7.69
CA HIS A 346 -18.87 15.40 6.93
C HIS A 346 -18.53 16.61 7.79
N GLN A 347 -19.08 16.70 9.00
CA GLN A 347 -18.66 17.69 9.98
C GLN A 347 -17.18 17.50 10.40
N TRP A 348 -16.70 16.26 10.42
CA TRP A 348 -15.38 15.91 10.95
C TRP A 348 -14.30 15.80 9.86
N GLU A 349 -14.68 15.40 8.65
CA GLU A 349 -13.76 15.20 7.52
C GLU A 349 -12.78 16.37 7.28
N PRO A 350 -13.20 17.65 7.30
CA PRO A 350 -12.28 18.77 7.08
C PRO A 350 -11.19 18.94 8.16
N LEU A 351 -11.35 18.31 9.33
CA LEU A 351 -10.35 18.35 10.41
C LEU A 351 -9.27 17.27 10.25
N LEU A 352 -9.47 16.29 9.36
CA LEU A 352 -8.60 15.15 9.15
C LEU A 352 -7.57 15.47 8.06
N LYS A 353 -6.30 15.39 8.43
CA LYS A 353 -5.14 15.77 7.60
C LYS A 353 -4.34 14.57 7.13
N HIS A 354 -4.31 13.49 7.92
CA HIS A 354 -3.44 12.34 7.69
C HIS A 354 -4.23 11.05 7.89
N ALA A 355 -4.49 10.34 6.80
CA ALA A 355 -5.02 8.98 6.77
C ALA A 355 -4.71 8.36 5.40
N GLY A 356 -4.48 7.05 5.34
CA GLY A 356 -4.38 6.35 4.05
C GLY A 356 -5.72 6.36 3.33
N ALA A 357 -6.76 5.86 4.00
CA ALA A 357 -8.15 5.91 3.54
C ALA A 357 -9.09 6.45 4.63
N ILE A 358 -10.05 7.28 4.23
CA ILE A 358 -11.09 7.82 5.13
C ILE A 358 -12.44 7.23 4.73
N PHE A 359 -13.07 6.57 5.69
CA PHE A 359 -14.37 5.93 5.58
C PHE A 359 -15.40 6.75 6.34
N LEU A 360 -16.45 7.21 5.65
CA LEU A 360 -17.39 8.20 6.20
C LEU A 360 -18.75 7.58 6.49
N GLY A 361 -19.13 7.56 7.77
CA GLY A 361 -20.46 7.19 8.25
C GLY A 361 -20.63 5.70 8.55
N ALA A 362 -21.70 5.39 9.30
CA ALA A 362 -21.94 4.07 9.90
C ALA A 362 -22.04 2.87 8.93
N TYR A 363 -22.28 3.10 7.64
CA TYR A 363 -22.42 2.03 6.63
C TYR A 363 -21.13 1.75 5.85
N THR A 364 -20.06 2.46 6.16
CA THR A 364 -18.84 2.49 5.36
C THR A 364 -17.73 1.83 6.16
N SER A 365 -17.74 0.50 6.30
CA SER A 365 -16.64 -0.20 6.96
C SER A 365 -15.41 -0.29 6.07
N GLU A 366 -14.24 -0.41 6.71
CA GLU A 366 -12.95 -0.70 6.07
C GLU A 366 -13.07 -1.86 5.07
N SER A 367 -13.77 -2.93 5.46
CA SER A 367 -13.95 -4.12 4.62
C SER A 367 -14.51 -3.79 3.24
N LEU A 368 -15.41 -2.80 3.11
CA LEU A 368 -15.90 -2.40 1.80
C LEU A 368 -14.79 -1.78 0.94
N GLY A 369 -13.91 -0.98 1.53
CA GLY A 369 -12.71 -0.43 0.88
C GLY A 369 -11.76 -1.51 0.40
N ASP A 370 -11.50 -2.47 1.29
CA ASP A 370 -10.57 -3.57 1.06
C ASP A 370 -10.92 -4.48 -0.11
N TYR A 371 -12.22 -4.63 -0.37
CA TYR A 371 -12.70 -5.58 -1.37
C TYR A 371 -13.28 -4.94 -2.62
N CYS A 372 -14.15 -3.93 -2.50
CA CYS A 372 -15.03 -3.61 -3.62
C CYS A 372 -15.46 -2.15 -3.77
N ALA A 373 -15.12 -1.23 -2.88
CA ALA A 373 -15.57 0.16 -2.99
C ALA A 373 -14.99 0.85 -4.23
N GLY A 374 -13.72 0.57 -4.57
CA GLY A 374 -13.02 1.12 -5.74
C GLY A 374 -11.64 1.69 -5.43
N PRO A 375 -11.47 2.52 -4.37
CA PRO A 375 -10.16 2.96 -3.90
C PRO A 375 -9.24 1.80 -3.53
N ASN A 376 -7.95 2.07 -3.45
CA ASN A 376 -6.92 1.06 -3.24
C ASN A 376 -6.68 0.79 -1.74
N HIS A 377 -6.57 -0.47 -1.36
CA HIS A 377 -6.24 -0.89 0.01
C HIS A 377 -4.75 -1.10 0.29
N VAL A 378 -3.88 -0.93 -0.71
CA VAL A 378 -2.44 -0.88 -0.48
C VAL A 378 -2.12 0.53 0.01
N LEU A 379 -2.10 0.68 1.34
CA LEU A 379 -2.11 1.96 2.03
C LEU A 379 -0.84 2.18 2.88
N PRO A 380 -0.51 3.46 3.13
CA PRO A 380 0.59 3.81 4.02
C PRO A 380 0.28 3.45 5.47
N THR A 381 1.15 2.66 6.09
CA THR A 381 1.04 2.15 7.48
C THR A 381 2.01 2.85 8.43
N SER A 382 1.85 2.66 9.74
CA SER A 382 2.82 3.08 10.76
C SER A 382 3.13 4.59 10.73
N GLY A 383 2.09 5.40 10.54
CA GLY A 383 2.20 6.87 10.49
C GLY A 383 2.75 7.44 9.19
N THR A 384 3.01 6.61 8.17
CA THR A 384 3.55 7.08 6.89
C THR A 384 2.50 7.80 6.04
N ALA A 385 1.20 7.76 6.41
CA ALA A 385 0.12 8.55 5.79
C ALA A 385 0.35 10.08 5.91
N ARG A 386 1.37 10.50 6.66
CA ARG A 386 1.86 11.89 6.71
C ARG A 386 2.51 12.37 5.42
N PHE A 387 3.09 11.45 4.64
CA PHE A 387 3.90 11.79 3.47
C PHE A 387 3.77 10.80 2.31
N SER A 388 3.09 9.67 2.52
CA SER A 388 2.79 8.65 1.51
C SER A 388 1.30 8.63 1.21
N SER A 389 0.97 8.18 0.01
CA SER A 389 -0.40 8.06 -0.49
C SER A 389 -0.77 6.58 -0.70
N PRO A 390 -2.07 6.26 -0.80
CA PRO A 390 -2.52 4.97 -1.33
C PRO A 390 -1.87 4.64 -2.67
N LEU A 391 -1.71 3.36 -2.97
CA LEU A 391 -1.28 2.93 -4.30
C LEU A 391 -2.30 3.42 -5.35
N GLY A 392 -1.83 4.05 -6.42
CA GLY A 392 -2.69 4.57 -7.49
C GLY A 392 -2.09 4.44 -8.88
N VAL A 393 -2.80 4.93 -9.90
CA VAL A 393 -2.32 4.96 -11.29
C VAL A 393 -0.99 5.71 -11.39
N TYR A 394 -0.84 6.80 -10.64
CA TYR A 394 0.38 7.61 -10.63
C TYR A 394 1.62 6.86 -10.14
N ASP A 395 1.45 5.77 -9.38
CA ASP A 395 2.58 4.94 -8.95
C ASP A 395 3.19 4.14 -10.08
N PHE A 396 2.41 3.89 -11.13
CA PHE A 396 2.79 3.13 -12.32
C PHE A 396 3.13 4.05 -13.49
N GLN A 397 3.37 5.33 -13.22
CA GLN A 397 3.69 6.36 -14.20
C GLN A 397 4.96 7.11 -13.81
N LYS A 398 5.62 7.69 -14.82
CA LYS A 398 6.68 8.68 -14.66
C LYS A 398 6.33 9.98 -15.38
N ARG A 399 6.85 11.10 -14.86
CA ARG A 399 6.61 12.46 -15.33
C ARG A 399 7.91 13.06 -15.86
N SER A 400 7.87 13.66 -17.04
CA SER A 400 9.00 14.38 -17.64
C SER A 400 8.59 15.82 -17.94
N SER A 401 9.37 16.80 -17.49
CA SER A 401 9.13 18.21 -17.82
C SER A 401 9.31 18.44 -19.32
N LEU A 402 8.38 19.17 -19.92
CA LEU A 402 8.46 19.66 -21.29
C LEU A 402 8.85 21.13 -21.24
N ILE A 403 9.93 21.48 -21.95
CA ILE A 403 10.45 22.84 -22.04
C ILE A 403 10.88 23.07 -23.49
N GLU A 404 10.16 23.94 -24.18
CA GLU A 404 10.45 24.39 -25.54
C GLU A 404 10.41 25.92 -25.55
N VAL A 405 11.57 26.53 -25.26
CA VAL A 405 11.73 27.98 -25.17
C VAL A 405 11.66 28.59 -26.58
N SER A 406 10.80 29.58 -26.77
CA SER A 406 10.69 30.31 -28.02
C SER A 406 11.91 31.23 -28.24
N GLU A 407 12.12 31.70 -29.47
CA GLU A 407 13.19 32.67 -29.74
C GLU A 407 13.02 33.95 -28.91
N ALA A 408 11.77 34.43 -28.76
CA ALA A 408 11.43 35.61 -27.96
C ALA A 408 11.70 35.37 -26.47
N GLY A 409 11.26 34.23 -25.92
CA GLY A 409 11.50 33.87 -24.52
C GLY A 409 12.98 33.69 -24.21
N ALA A 410 13.76 33.14 -25.15
CA ALA A 410 15.20 32.99 -25.01
C ALA A 410 15.93 34.34 -24.82
N GLN A 411 15.42 35.43 -25.40
CA GLN A 411 16.02 36.77 -25.24
C GLN A 411 15.95 37.30 -23.80
N VAL A 412 14.96 36.83 -23.03
CA VAL A 412 14.75 37.21 -21.63
C VAL A 412 15.39 36.16 -20.72
N LEU A 413 14.99 34.89 -20.86
CA LEU A 413 15.44 33.79 -20.02
C LEU A 413 16.95 33.55 -20.14
N GLY A 414 17.53 33.75 -21.34
CA GLY A 414 18.96 33.57 -21.56
C GLY A 414 19.81 34.50 -20.70
N LYS A 415 19.39 35.76 -20.53
CA LYS A 415 20.09 36.74 -19.67
C LYS A 415 20.01 36.37 -18.19
N ILE A 416 18.82 35.96 -17.75
CA ILE A 416 18.59 35.51 -16.37
C ILE A 416 19.46 34.29 -16.05
N ALA A 417 19.40 33.27 -16.92
CA ALA A 417 20.16 32.04 -16.75
C ALA A 417 21.68 32.30 -16.77
N ALA A 418 22.15 33.20 -17.63
CA ALA A 418 23.57 33.55 -17.70
C ALA A 418 24.09 34.23 -16.43
N GLU A 419 23.36 35.23 -15.92
CA GLU A 419 23.74 35.94 -14.69
C GLU A 419 23.81 34.99 -13.49
N LEU A 420 22.78 34.16 -13.30
CA LEU A 420 22.77 33.16 -12.24
C LEU A 420 23.93 32.17 -12.39
N ALA A 421 24.14 31.64 -13.59
CA ALA A 421 25.21 30.69 -13.85
C ALA A 421 26.62 31.30 -13.66
N TYR A 422 26.82 32.59 -13.93
CA TYR A 422 28.08 33.26 -13.58
C TYR A 422 28.26 33.42 -12.08
N GLY A 423 27.21 33.80 -11.35
CA GLY A 423 27.22 33.87 -9.88
C GLY A 423 27.56 32.53 -9.23
N GLU A 424 27.16 31.42 -9.85
CA GLU A 424 27.47 30.06 -9.41
C GLU A 424 28.85 29.54 -9.91
N GLY A 425 29.56 30.32 -10.73
CA GLY A 425 30.85 29.91 -11.31
C GLY A 425 30.75 28.89 -12.46
N LEU A 426 29.57 28.73 -13.06
CA LEU A 426 29.26 27.76 -14.11
C LEU A 426 29.32 28.40 -15.52
N GLN A 427 30.50 28.83 -15.95
CA GLN A 427 30.71 29.55 -17.22
C GLN A 427 30.11 28.84 -18.46
N GLY A 428 30.17 27.51 -18.51
CA GLY A 428 29.62 26.74 -19.62
C GLY A 428 28.09 26.86 -19.74
N HIS A 429 27.37 26.87 -18.61
CA HIS A 429 25.92 27.08 -18.58
C HIS A 429 25.57 28.49 -19.04
N ALA A 430 26.28 29.49 -18.52
CA ALA A 430 26.04 30.88 -18.87
C ALA A 430 26.23 31.14 -20.37
N ARG A 431 27.37 30.71 -20.94
CA ARG A 431 27.63 30.86 -22.37
C ARG A 431 26.64 30.12 -23.23
N ALA A 432 26.20 28.93 -22.82
CA ALA A 432 25.16 28.20 -23.54
C ALA A 432 23.86 29.03 -23.63
N ALA A 433 23.44 29.69 -22.55
CA ALA A 433 22.27 30.56 -22.55
C ALA A 433 22.47 31.80 -23.44
N GLU A 434 23.62 32.49 -23.32
CA GLU A 434 23.97 33.67 -24.12
C GLU A 434 24.00 33.39 -25.64
N MET A 435 24.38 32.19 -26.07
CA MET A 435 24.40 31.82 -27.48
C MET A 435 23.02 31.89 -28.17
N ARG A 436 21.92 31.93 -27.41
CA ARG A 436 20.56 32.11 -27.93
C ARG A 436 20.11 33.58 -27.96
N LEU A 437 20.92 34.52 -27.46
CA LEU A 437 20.63 35.95 -27.51
C LEU A 437 21.01 36.53 -28.88
N THR A 438 20.14 37.37 -29.43
CA THR A 438 20.37 38.08 -30.69
C THR A 438 21.23 39.34 -30.50
N THR A 439 21.18 39.93 -29.31
CA THR A 439 22.06 41.04 -28.90
C THR A 439 23.07 40.50 -27.89
N LYS A 440 24.35 40.54 -28.27
CA LYS A 440 25.47 40.18 -27.39
C LYS A 440 25.80 41.29 -26.40
#